data_AF-A0A8C4R7D7-F1
#
_entry.id   AF-A0A8C4R7D7-F1
#
_cell.length_a   1.000
_cell.length_b   1.000
_cell.length_c   1.000
_cell.angle_alpha   90.00
_cell.angle_beta   90.00
_cell.angle_gamma   90.00
#
_symmetry.space_group_name_H-M   'P 1'
#
loop_
_entity.id
_entity.type
_entity.pdbx_description
1 polymer ?
#
loop_
_entity_poly.entity_id
_entity_poly.type
_entity_poly.pdbx_seq_one_letter_code
_entity_poly.pdbx_strand_id
1 'polypeptide(L)'
;MMKLILGISLCHCRQIRREGMRLLLLWMQALQQNCTSEEILIFACLVPGFPPPIGPGGPCTLEDLVCKALSEGPVIAEEVTPLVQPQSSDFAPDDLTCYFLEILLNLMVRQSMGFEWRKKENQDKGFSFLFGCFKKYYLPALFPSFCALTSFYNPDPGMLHARLCTRSQ
;
A
#
# COMPACT_ATOMS: atom_id res chain seq x y z
N MET A 1 -16.15 4.21 -8.33
CA MET A 1 -15.45 3.36 -7.35
C MET A 1 -14.24 4.06 -6.75
N MET A 2 -13.32 4.59 -7.58
CA MET A 2 -12.20 5.43 -7.10
C MET A 2 -12.65 6.54 -6.14
N LYS A 3 -13.69 7.34 -6.48
CA LYS A 3 -14.25 8.38 -5.58
C LYS A 3 -14.75 7.87 -4.21
N LEU A 4 -15.19 6.61 -4.11
CA LEU A 4 -15.64 5.98 -2.86
C LEU A 4 -14.46 5.50 -2.01
N ILE A 5 -13.42 4.94 -2.66
CA ILE A 5 -12.15 4.57 -2.01
C ILE A 5 -11.39 5.84 -1.55
N LEU A 6 -11.50 6.94 -2.32
CA LEU A 6 -10.96 8.28 -2.03
C LEU A 6 -11.57 8.90 -0.76
N GLY A 7 -12.90 8.89 -0.59
CA GLY A 7 -13.56 9.45 0.60
C GLY A 7 -13.30 8.67 1.89
N ILE A 8 -12.92 7.40 1.77
CA ILE A 8 -12.60 6.51 2.87
C ILE A 8 -11.17 6.73 3.39
N SER A 9 -10.22 7.08 2.51
CA SER A 9 -8.82 7.27 2.89
C SER A 9 -8.54 8.60 3.61
N LEU A 10 -9.41 9.60 3.43
CA LEU A 10 -9.38 10.89 4.17
C LEU A 10 -9.97 10.78 5.58
N CYS A 11 -10.57 9.65 5.94
CA CYS A 11 -11.15 9.47 7.26
C CYS A 11 -10.10 8.98 8.27
N HIS A 12 -9.92 9.70 9.38
CA HIS A 12 -9.11 9.24 10.52
C HIS A 12 -9.71 8.01 11.23
N CYS A 13 -10.92 7.57 10.86
CA CYS A 13 -11.53 6.37 11.39
C CYS A 13 -10.82 5.11 10.88
N ARG A 14 -10.15 4.38 11.78
CA ARG A 14 -9.44 3.12 11.49
C ARG A 14 -10.34 2.10 10.76
N GLN A 15 -11.63 2.04 11.14
CA GLN A 15 -12.59 1.11 10.56
C GLN A 15 -12.93 1.43 9.10
N ILE A 16 -13.06 2.72 8.78
CA ILE A 16 -13.37 3.18 7.44
C ILE A 16 -12.16 2.89 6.54
N ARG A 17 -10.95 3.26 6.96
CA ARG A 17 -9.71 2.93 6.21
C ARG A 17 -9.53 1.44 5.94
N ARG A 18 -9.81 0.59 6.93
CA ARG A 18 -9.76 -0.87 6.77
C ARG A 18 -10.70 -1.36 5.68
N GLU A 19 -11.92 -0.84 5.65
CA GLU A 19 -12.92 -1.23 4.66
C GLU A 19 -12.56 -0.72 3.26
N GLY A 20 -12.02 0.50 3.14
CA GLY A 20 -11.51 1.01 1.87
C GLY A 20 -10.37 0.18 1.32
N MET A 21 -9.45 -0.24 2.19
CA MET A 21 -8.37 -1.17 1.83
C MET A 21 -8.95 -2.48 1.32
N ARG A 22 -9.96 -3.05 2.00
CA ARG A 22 -10.63 -4.28 1.59
C ARG A 22 -11.23 -4.16 0.19
N LEU A 23 -11.96 -3.09 -0.08
CA LEU A 23 -12.59 -2.84 -1.38
C LEU A 23 -11.56 -2.60 -2.49
N LEU A 24 -10.49 -1.86 -2.20
CA LEU A 24 -9.41 -1.63 -3.17
C LEU A 24 -8.73 -2.95 -3.55
N LEU A 25 -8.39 -3.80 -2.58
CA LEU A 25 -7.74 -5.09 -2.84
C LEU A 25 -8.62 -6.01 -3.67
N LEU A 26 -9.92 -6.07 -3.36
CA LEU A 26 -10.90 -6.83 -4.15
C LEU A 26 -10.96 -6.33 -5.60
N TRP A 27 -10.96 -5.01 -5.79
CA TRP A 27 -10.98 -4.41 -7.12
C TRP A 27 -9.71 -4.68 -7.91
N MET A 28 -8.53 -4.51 -7.29
CA MET A 28 -7.25 -4.83 -7.92
C MET A 28 -7.12 -6.32 -8.24
N GLN A 29 -7.68 -7.22 -7.44
CA GLN A 29 -7.74 -8.65 -7.76
C GLN A 29 -8.59 -8.95 -8.98
N ALA A 30 -9.70 -8.23 -9.16
CA ALA A 30 -10.56 -8.34 -10.34
C ALA A 30 -9.87 -7.80 -11.61
N LEU A 31 -9.16 -6.68 -11.50
CA LEU A 31 -8.47 -6.03 -12.62
C LEU A 31 -7.16 -6.72 -13.00
N GLN A 32 -6.37 -7.16 -12.02
CA GLN A 32 -5.05 -7.78 -12.21
C GLN A 32 -4.14 -6.88 -13.07
N GLN A 33 -3.64 -7.41 -14.19
CA GLN A 33 -2.77 -6.69 -15.12
C GLN A 33 -3.45 -5.50 -15.82
N ASN A 34 -4.77 -5.33 -15.67
CA ASN A 34 -5.48 -4.16 -16.18
C ASN A 34 -5.42 -2.95 -15.23
N CYS A 35 -4.79 -3.08 -14.05
CA CYS A 35 -4.63 -1.95 -13.15
C CYS A 35 -3.78 -0.84 -13.77
N THR A 36 -4.24 0.40 -13.61
CA THR A 36 -3.48 1.57 -14.05
C THR A 36 -2.30 1.84 -13.11
N SER A 37 -1.34 2.63 -13.58
CA SER A 37 -0.19 3.02 -12.74
C SER A 37 -0.64 3.75 -11.48
N GLU A 38 -1.68 4.58 -11.57
CA GLU A 38 -2.20 5.36 -10.43
C GLU A 38 -2.83 4.46 -9.37
N GLU A 39 -3.60 3.44 -9.76
CA GLU A 39 -4.18 2.45 -8.84
C GLU A 39 -3.10 1.67 -8.08
N ILE A 40 -2.01 1.32 -8.77
CA ILE A 40 -0.85 0.65 -8.18
C ILE A 40 -0.12 1.58 -7.20
N LEU A 41 -0.03 2.88 -7.51
CA LEU A 41 0.56 3.86 -6.60
C LEU A 41 -0.32 4.09 -5.36
N ILE A 42 -1.65 4.10 -5.51
CA ILE A 42 -2.59 4.14 -4.39
C ILE A 42 -2.38 2.92 -3.48
N PHE A 43 -2.17 1.73 -4.04
CA PHE A 43 -1.82 0.53 -3.26
C PHE A 43 -0.53 0.70 -2.47
N ALA A 44 0.50 1.34 -3.04
CA ALA A 44 1.78 1.57 -2.38
C ALA A 44 1.68 2.55 -1.20
N CYS A 45 0.63 3.36 -1.16
CA CYS A 45 0.38 4.35 -0.11
C CYS A 45 -0.60 3.87 0.99
N LEU A 46 -1.07 2.62 0.95
CA LEU A 46 -2.07 2.11 1.89
C LEU A 46 -1.58 2.08 3.35
N VAL A 47 -0.30 1.75 3.57
CA VAL A 47 0.32 1.69 4.89
C VAL A 47 1.09 2.98 5.15
N PRO A 48 0.75 3.76 6.19
CA PRO A 48 1.50 4.97 6.52
C PRO A 48 2.91 4.62 6.98
N GLY A 49 3.86 5.54 6.80
CA GLY A 49 5.26 5.38 7.25
C GLY A 49 6.20 4.70 6.24
N PHE A 50 5.69 4.24 5.10
CA PHE A 50 6.50 3.78 3.97
C PHE A 50 6.96 4.96 3.09
N PRO A 51 8.10 4.84 2.38
CA PRO A 51 8.56 5.89 1.48
C PRO A 51 7.54 6.12 0.35
N PRO A 52 7.33 7.38 -0.08
CA PRO A 52 6.39 7.70 -1.13
C PRO A 52 6.80 7.02 -2.44
N PRO A 53 5.86 6.40 -3.18
CA PRO A 53 6.19 5.76 -4.43
C PRO A 53 6.50 6.81 -5.51
N ILE A 54 7.34 6.44 -6.47
CA ILE A 54 7.72 7.32 -7.58
C ILE A 54 6.68 7.19 -8.68
N GLY A 55 5.95 8.28 -8.94
CA GLY A 55 4.99 8.42 -10.03
C GLY A 55 5.56 9.16 -11.25
N PRO A 56 4.70 9.47 -12.25
CA PRO A 56 5.11 10.11 -13.50
C PRO A 56 5.76 11.49 -13.34
N GLY A 57 5.49 12.18 -12.24
CA GLY A 57 6.02 13.51 -11.91
C GLY A 57 7.04 13.55 -10.78
N GLY A 58 7.53 12.39 -10.33
CA GLY A 58 8.41 12.27 -9.16
C GLY A 58 7.72 11.58 -7.97
N PRO A 59 8.31 11.65 -6.76
CA PRO A 59 7.69 11.12 -5.55
C PRO A 59 6.31 11.75 -5.35
N CYS A 60 5.29 10.92 -5.25
CA CYS A 60 3.91 11.38 -5.08
C CYS A 60 3.32 10.77 -3.82
N THR A 61 2.63 11.60 -3.04
CA THR A 61 1.87 11.16 -1.88
C THR A 61 0.51 10.62 -2.30
N LEU A 62 -0.20 9.99 -1.37
CA LEU A 62 -1.58 9.59 -1.62
C LEU A 62 -2.45 10.78 -2.00
N GLU A 63 -2.25 11.94 -1.35
CA GLU A 63 -3.01 13.16 -1.58
C GLU A 63 -2.80 13.72 -3.00
N ASP A 64 -1.58 13.67 -3.53
CA ASP A 64 -1.29 14.14 -4.89
C ASP A 64 -2.01 13.30 -5.95
N LEU A 65 -2.01 11.97 -5.77
CA LEU A 65 -2.71 11.03 -6.66
C LEU A 65 -4.22 11.22 -6.57
N VAL A 66 -4.73 11.51 -5.37
CA VAL A 66 -6.14 11.80 -5.08
C VAL A 66 -6.57 13.09 -5.77
N CYS A 67 -5.83 14.19 -5.61
CA CYS A 67 -6.15 15.48 -6.22
C CYS A 67 -6.14 15.41 -7.75
N LYS A 68 -5.18 14.70 -8.33
CA LYS A 68 -5.10 14.51 -9.78
C LYS A 68 -6.28 13.71 -10.33
N ALA A 69 -6.67 12.60 -9.67
CA ALA A 69 -7.82 11.79 -10.07
C ALA A 69 -9.16 12.53 -9.93
N LEU A 70 -9.25 13.53 -9.03
CA LEU A 70 -10.43 14.39 -8.88
C LEU A 70 -10.50 15.47 -9.97
N SER A 71 -9.36 15.96 -10.45
CA SER A 71 -9.28 17.00 -11.48
C SER A 71 -9.70 16.55 -12.88
N GLU A 72 -9.82 15.24 -13.14
CA GLU A 72 -10.30 14.71 -14.43
C GLU A 72 -11.84 14.79 -14.62
N GLY A 73 -12.56 15.51 -13.76
CA GLY A 73 -13.98 15.83 -13.92
C GLY A 73 -14.30 17.30 -13.61
N PRO A 74 -15.47 17.83 -14.05
CA PRO A 74 -15.77 19.27 -14.01
C PRO A 74 -16.13 19.82 -12.63
N VAL A 75 -15.67 19.20 -11.53
CA VAL A 75 -16.01 19.64 -10.17
C VAL A 75 -14.73 19.85 -9.38
N ILE A 76 -14.36 21.12 -9.26
CA ILE A 76 -13.30 21.60 -8.37
C ILE A 76 -13.81 21.42 -6.94
N ALA A 77 -13.25 20.48 -6.18
CA ALA A 77 -13.53 20.34 -4.77
C ALA A 77 -12.71 21.38 -4.01
N GLU A 78 -13.40 22.33 -3.37
CA GLU A 78 -12.82 23.38 -2.54
C GLU A 78 -12.17 22.76 -1.27
N GLU A 79 -10.95 23.21 -0.97
CA GLU A 79 -10.10 22.70 0.11
C GLU A 79 -10.62 23.17 1.48
N VAL A 80 -11.01 22.25 2.36
CA VAL A 80 -11.34 22.57 3.76
C VAL A 80 -10.08 22.42 4.60
N THR A 81 -9.42 23.54 4.92
CA THR A 81 -8.37 23.59 5.94
C THR A 81 -8.93 23.20 7.31
N PRO A 82 -8.39 22.17 7.99
CA PRO A 82 -8.81 21.83 9.34
C PRO A 82 -8.36 22.92 10.33
N LEU A 83 -9.32 23.66 10.89
CA LEU A 83 -9.10 24.79 11.81
C LEU A 83 -8.70 24.39 13.24
N VAL A 84 -8.45 23.11 13.52
CA VAL A 84 -8.17 22.63 14.88
C VAL A 84 -6.99 21.66 14.87
N GLN A 85 -5.97 21.98 15.66
CA GLN A 85 -4.89 21.06 16.00
C GLN A 85 -5.49 19.85 16.73
N PRO A 86 -5.22 18.60 16.28
CA PRO A 86 -5.63 17.43 17.04
C PRO A 86 -5.05 17.49 18.45
N GLN A 87 -5.91 17.65 19.45
CA GLN A 87 -5.55 17.56 20.86
C GLN A 87 -5.13 16.10 21.12
N SER A 88 -3.82 15.88 21.19
CA SER A 88 -3.21 14.59 21.51
C SER A 88 -3.33 14.32 23.00
N SER A 89 -4.34 13.56 23.42
CA SER A 89 -4.32 12.90 24.73
C SER A 89 -3.61 11.55 24.59
N ASP A 90 -2.53 11.40 25.35
CA ASP A 90 -1.68 10.22 25.56
C ASP A 90 -2.38 8.86 25.36
N PHE A 91 -2.06 8.23 24.24
CA PHE A 91 -1.96 6.77 24.16
C PHE A 91 -0.66 6.50 23.42
N ALA A 92 0.24 5.70 24.02
CA ALA A 92 1.47 5.27 23.36
C ALA A 92 1.15 4.85 21.92
N PRO A 93 1.96 5.27 20.91
CA PRO A 93 1.62 4.99 19.53
C PRO A 93 1.58 3.48 19.36
N ASP A 94 0.38 2.90 19.24
CA ASP A 94 0.20 1.71 18.43
C ASP A 94 0.99 2.00 17.15
N ASP A 95 1.99 1.19 16.82
CA ASP A 95 2.76 1.39 15.59
C ASP A 95 1.76 1.28 14.43
N LEU A 96 1.27 2.43 13.97
CA LEU A 96 0.20 2.54 12.98
C LEU A 96 0.66 1.87 11.68
N THR A 97 1.96 1.95 11.39
CA THR A 97 2.58 1.27 10.25
C THR A 97 2.42 -0.24 10.41
N CYS A 98 2.81 -0.82 11.55
CA CYS A 98 2.59 -2.25 11.83
C CYS A 98 1.11 -2.65 11.79
N TYR A 99 0.22 -1.85 12.38
CA TYR A 99 -1.22 -2.10 12.40
C TYR A 99 -1.81 -2.18 10.98
N PHE A 100 -1.53 -1.18 10.14
CA PHE A 100 -2.06 -1.17 8.78
C PHE A 100 -1.39 -2.21 7.88
N LEU A 101 -0.11 -2.53 8.12
CA LEU A 101 0.57 -3.62 7.44
C LEU A 101 -0.05 -4.98 7.77
N GLU A 102 -0.36 -5.22 9.04
CA GLU A 102 -1.03 -6.45 9.47
C GLU A 102 -2.43 -6.57 8.84
N ILE A 103 -3.17 -5.46 8.78
CA ILE A 103 -4.47 -5.42 8.09
C ILE A 103 -4.30 -5.74 6.60
N LEU A 104 -3.34 -5.10 5.92
CA LEU A 104 -3.08 -5.33 4.50
C LEU A 104 -2.80 -6.81 4.22
N LEU A 105 -1.88 -7.41 4.97
CA LEU A 105 -1.52 -8.82 4.84
C LEU A 105 -2.71 -9.75 5.13
N ASN A 106 -3.45 -9.50 6.21
CA ASN A 106 -4.66 -10.26 6.54
C ASN A 106 -5.70 -10.18 5.43
N LEU A 107 -5.94 -8.99 4.87
CA LEU A 107 -6.91 -8.80 3.80
C LEU A 107 -6.44 -9.48 2.51
N MET A 108 -5.17 -9.35 2.13
CA MET A 108 -4.63 -10.01 0.94
C MET A 108 -4.81 -11.53 0.99
N VAL A 109 -4.53 -12.14 2.14
CA VAL A 109 -4.67 -13.60 2.31
C VAL A 109 -6.15 -14.00 2.41
N ARG A 110 -6.93 -13.37 3.30
CA ARG A 110 -8.32 -13.77 3.56
C ARG A 110 -9.26 -13.45 2.40
N GLN A 111 -9.12 -12.27 1.78
CA GLN A 111 -10.00 -11.84 0.69
C GLN A 111 -9.65 -12.46 -0.65
N SER A 112 -8.44 -13.00 -0.83
CA SER A 112 -8.12 -13.80 -2.02
C SER A 112 -9.04 -15.01 -2.22
N MET A 113 -9.75 -15.41 -1.17
CA MET A 113 -10.73 -16.50 -1.19
C MET A 113 -12.18 -16.02 -1.23
N GLY A 114 -12.43 -14.70 -1.17
CA GLY A 114 -13.76 -14.12 -0.99
C GLY A 114 -14.59 -13.95 -2.27
N PHE A 115 -14.06 -14.36 -3.44
CA PHE A 115 -14.76 -14.32 -4.72
C PHE A 115 -15.05 -15.73 -5.22
N GLU A 116 -16.28 -15.93 -5.69
CA GLU A 116 -16.60 -17.08 -6.54
C GLU A 116 -16.09 -16.79 -7.96
N TRP A 117 -14.83 -17.13 -8.20
CA TRP A 117 -14.25 -17.00 -9.52
C TRP A 117 -14.84 -18.05 -10.47
N ARG A 118 -15.33 -17.60 -11.63
CA ARG A 118 -15.74 -18.53 -12.71
C ARG A 118 -14.64 -19.50 -13.12
N LYS A 119 -13.38 -19.07 -13.05
CA LYS A 119 -12.19 -19.90 -13.28
C LYS A 119 -11.27 -19.78 -12.08
N LYS A 120 -10.95 -20.91 -11.42
CA LYS A 120 -10.04 -20.93 -10.25
C LYS A 120 -8.65 -20.34 -10.55
N GLU A 121 -8.15 -20.48 -11.77
CA GLU A 121 -6.88 -19.85 -12.18
C GLU A 121 -6.86 -18.32 -12.01
N ASN A 122 -8.01 -17.66 -12.13
CA ASN A 122 -8.08 -16.20 -11.97
C ASN A 122 -7.91 -15.80 -10.50
N GLN A 123 -8.24 -16.69 -9.57
CA GLN A 123 -8.01 -16.51 -8.15
C GLN A 123 -6.50 -16.47 -7.86
N ASP A 124 -5.76 -17.46 -8.36
CA ASP A 124 -4.31 -17.56 -8.18
C ASP A 124 -3.57 -16.39 -8.84
N LYS A 125 -4.02 -15.99 -10.04
CA LYS A 125 -3.49 -14.81 -10.74
C LYS A 125 -3.77 -13.52 -9.99
N GLY A 126 -4.96 -13.36 -9.42
CA GLY A 126 -5.33 -12.20 -8.61
C GLY A 126 -4.49 -12.06 -7.34
N PHE A 127 -4.29 -13.16 -6.61
CA PHE A 127 -3.40 -13.17 -5.45
C PHE A 127 -1.94 -12.92 -5.87
N SER A 128 -1.45 -13.59 -6.91
CA SER A 128 -0.09 -13.41 -7.42
C SER A 128 0.18 -11.97 -7.83
N PHE A 129 -0.81 -11.30 -8.43
CA PHE A 129 -0.73 -9.89 -8.79
C PHE A 129 -0.57 -9.00 -7.55
N LEU A 130 -1.47 -9.12 -6.56
CA LEU A 130 -1.36 -8.34 -5.32
C LEU A 130 -0.05 -8.61 -4.58
N PHE A 131 0.37 -9.88 -4.52
CA PHE A 131 1.64 -10.25 -3.89
C PHE A 131 2.83 -9.67 -4.66
N GLY A 132 2.76 -9.60 -5.98
CA GLY A 132 3.73 -8.88 -6.81
C GLY A 132 3.84 -7.40 -6.43
N CYS A 133 2.72 -6.71 -6.28
CA CYS A 133 2.69 -5.32 -5.80
C CYS A 133 3.28 -5.21 -4.39
N PHE A 134 2.92 -6.12 -3.48
CA PHE A 134 3.46 -6.13 -2.11
C PHE A 134 4.99 -6.25 -2.10
N LYS A 135 5.52 -7.22 -2.85
CA LYS A 135 6.97 -7.42 -2.99
C LYS A 135 7.68 -6.20 -3.58
N LYS A 136 7.03 -5.48 -4.49
CA LYS A 136 7.62 -4.31 -5.14
C LYS A 136 7.73 -3.10 -4.20
N TYR A 137 6.68 -2.82 -3.42
CA TYR A 137 6.58 -1.57 -2.67
C TYR A 137 6.89 -1.70 -1.18
N TYR A 138 6.53 -2.82 -0.54
CA TYR A 138 6.67 -2.97 0.90
C TYR A 138 7.92 -3.75 1.31
N LEU A 139 8.30 -4.82 0.58
CA LEU A 139 9.47 -5.62 0.95
C LEU A 139 10.79 -4.84 1.02
N PRO A 140 11.14 -3.95 0.06
CA PRO A 140 12.41 -3.23 0.13
C PRO A 140 12.51 -2.33 1.35
N ALA A 141 11.39 -1.77 1.81
CA ALA A 141 11.36 -0.92 2.99
C ALA A 141 11.32 -1.73 4.31
N LEU A 142 10.61 -2.86 4.33
CA LEU A 142 10.59 -3.78 5.48
C LEU A 142 11.93 -4.46 5.72
N PHE A 143 12.63 -4.78 4.64
CA PHE A 143 13.92 -5.43 4.66
C PHE A 143 14.86 -4.64 3.74
N PRO A 144 15.48 -3.54 4.24
CA PRO A 144 16.40 -2.71 3.44
C PRO A 144 17.59 -3.47 2.83
N SER A 145 17.82 -4.66 3.36
CA SER A 145 18.89 -5.56 2.97
C SER A 145 18.38 -6.75 2.12
N PHE A 146 17.15 -6.67 1.62
CA PHE A 146 16.55 -7.65 0.73
C PHE A 146 17.17 -7.54 -0.66
N CYS A 147 17.87 -8.59 -1.08
CA CYS A 147 18.37 -8.73 -2.44
C CYS A 147 17.54 -9.81 -3.14
N ALA A 148 16.81 -9.42 -4.19
CA ALA A 148 15.96 -10.34 -4.97
C ALA A 148 16.76 -11.46 -5.67
N LEU A 149 18.09 -11.33 -5.72
CA LEU A 149 19.01 -12.31 -6.31
C LEU A 149 19.53 -13.33 -5.29
N THR A 150 19.45 -13.05 -3.99
CA THR A 150 19.86 -13.99 -2.94
C THR A 150 18.62 -14.63 -2.34
N SER A 151 18.36 -15.88 -2.72
CA SER A 151 17.31 -16.71 -2.11
C SER A 151 17.44 -16.70 -0.58
N PHE A 152 16.35 -16.50 0.15
CA PHE A 152 16.31 -16.60 1.62
C PHE A 152 16.86 -17.91 2.17
N TYR A 153 16.87 -18.95 1.35
CA TYR A 153 17.32 -20.29 1.71
C TYR A 153 18.79 -20.55 1.39
N ASN A 154 19.47 -19.60 0.75
CA ASN A 154 20.88 -19.74 0.42
C ASN A 154 21.60 -18.42 0.73
N PRO A 155 21.88 -18.14 2.02
CA PRO A 155 22.63 -16.96 2.40
C PRO A 155 24.05 -17.07 1.84
N ASP A 156 24.41 -16.17 0.93
CA ASP A 156 25.79 -16.05 0.47
C ASP A 156 26.65 -15.48 1.61
N PRO A 157 27.61 -16.25 2.17
CA PRO A 157 28.41 -15.82 3.32
C PRO A 157 29.18 -14.52 3.06
N GLY A 158 29.49 -14.22 1.79
CA GLY A 158 30.21 -13.01 1.40
C GLY A 158 29.43 -11.71 1.58
N MET A 159 28.09 -11.76 1.55
CA MET A 159 27.26 -10.55 1.60
C MET A 159 26.92 -10.10 3.03
N LEU A 160 27.06 -11.00 4.02
CA LEU A 160 26.92 -10.66 5.45
C LEU A 160 28.11 -9.85 5.96
N HIS A 161 29.32 -10.10 5.44
CA HIS A 161 30.54 -9.42 5.89
C HIS A 161 30.57 -7.94 5.47
N ALA A 162 30.01 -7.60 4.30
CA ALA A 162 29.89 -6.22 3.85
C ALA A 162 28.93 -5.38 4.71
N ARG A 163 27.96 -6.01 5.39
CA ARG A 163 26.92 -5.32 6.19
C ARG A 163 27.36 -4.97 7.61
N LEU A 164 28.40 -5.64 8.14
CA LEU A 164 28.94 -5.30 9.46
C LEU A 164 29.97 -4.16 9.37
N CYS A 165 30.68 -4.02 8.25
CA CYS A 165 31.68 -2.96 8.07
C CYS A 165 31.09 -1.57 7.76
N THR A 166 29.87 -1.47 7.21
CA THR A 166 29.25 -0.15 6.93
C THR A 166 28.57 0.48 8.14
N ARG A 167 28.58 -0.17 9.31
CA ARG A 167 27.98 0.36 10.55
C ARG A 167 28.99 1.00 11.50
N SER A 168 30.26 1.13 11.08
CA SER A 168 31.35 1.70 11.88
C SER A 168 32.12 2.83 11.18
N GLN A 169 31.40 3.76 10.53
CA GLN A 169 31.89 5.09 10.21
C GLN A 169 30.82 6.13 10.48
#